data_AF-A0AAN6MK73-F1
#
_entry.id   AF-A0AAN6MK73-F1
#
_cell.length_a   1.000
_cell.length_b   1.000
_cell.length_c   1.000
_cell.angle_alpha   90.00
_cell.angle_beta   90.00
_cell.angle_gamma   90.00
#
_symmetry.space_group_name_H-M   'P 1'
#
loop_
_entity.id
_entity.type
_entity.pdbx_description
1 polymer ?
#
loop_
_entity_poly.entity_id
_entity_poly.type
_entity_poly.pdbx_seq_one_letter_code
_entity_poly.pdbx_strand_id
1 'polypeptide(L)'
;MAPANCPLAASPVSWERHRGLAAFGRANPPQRCSGTYVEAAPPRALKGDKTDALAYHYSTWASRYSFAPATTLLTAAYMTSCRCSTFRFPFYTPKPAWFDPWCFPTGRSPFLVGPSAVRLWQVLRFGAYGTLCHFTARWLIREWAGETLKREAFADKRLTALNSELYGDRFRRFQVRQNKVDEIMNRAQQQPPSWTKPGTKEQHGQQQQEKPDTNGTGQAGARAARHGGGSDSGSSS
;
A
#
# COMPACT_ATOMS: atom_id res chain seq x y z
N MET A 1 46.88 22.19 15.73
CA MET A 1 46.42 21.71 14.41
C MET A 1 47.15 20.41 14.09
N ALA A 2 46.47 19.29 14.27
CA ALA A 2 46.89 17.96 13.81
C ALA A 2 45.61 17.08 13.76
N PRO A 3 45.27 16.44 12.64
CA PRO A 3 44.16 15.49 12.62
C PRO A 3 44.65 14.14 13.15
N ALA A 4 44.04 13.69 14.25
CA ALA A 4 44.23 12.35 14.78
C ALA A 4 43.63 11.33 13.80
N ASN A 5 44.51 10.56 13.16
CA ASN A 5 44.19 9.37 12.37
C ASN A 5 43.60 8.30 13.30
N CYS A 6 42.34 7.92 13.06
CA CYS A 6 41.78 6.68 13.60
C CYS A 6 42.09 5.54 12.61
N PRO A 7 42.89 4.53 12.96
CA PRO A 7 43.05 3.35 12.12
C PRO A 7 41.78 2.49 12.17
N LEU A 8 41.04 2.48 11.07
CA LEU A 8 40.02 1.47 10.80
C LEU A 8 40.71 0.13 10.56
N ALA A 9 40.92 -0.64 11.63
CA ALA A 9 41.29 -2.04 11.55
C ALA A 9 40.08 -2.83 11.00
N ALA A 10 40.09 -3.07 9.69
CA ALA A 10 39.19 -4.03 9.06
C ALA A 10 39.66 -5.45 9.40
N SER A 11 39.02 -6.08 10.37
CA SER A 11 39.16 -7.52 10.57
C SER A 11 38.54 -8.26 9.38
N PRO A 12 39.22 -9.25 8.78
CA PRO A 12 38.61 -10.12 7.77
C PRO A 12 37.53 -10.97 8.45
N VAL A 13 36.27 -10.66 8.15
CA VAL A 13 35.12 -11.49 8.54
C VAL A 13 35.19 -12.77 7.71
N SER A 14 35.75 -13.81 8.34
CA SER A 14 35.64 -15.20 7.92
C SER A 14 34.17 -15.57 7.78
N TRP A 15 33.73 -15.82 6.54
CA TRP A 15 32.36 -16.19 6.18
C TRP A 15 32.14 -17.71 6.17
N GLU A 16 33.11 -18.49 6.63
CA GLU A 16 33.01 -19.93 6.67
C GLU A 16 32.44 -20.40 8.01
N ARG A 17 31.42 -21.26 7.93
CA ARG A 17 30.91 -22.18 8.97
C ARG A 17 29.82 -21.62 9.89
N HIS A 18 28.57 -21.74 9.46
CA HIS A 18 27.47 -22.32 10.27
C HIS A 18 26.32 -22.78 9.34
N ARG A 19 26.48 -23.98 8.74
CA ARG A 19 25.33 -24.82 8.37
C ARG A 19 24.77 -25.39 9.67
N GLY A 20 23.62 -24.92 10.12
CA GLY A 20 22.97 -25.50 11.29
C GLY A 20 22.03 -24.59 12.06
N LEU A 21 21.10 -23.90 11.38
CA LEU A 21 19.94 -23.27 12.03
C LEU A 21 18.70 -23.47 11.15
N ALA A 22 18.30 -24.74 10.99
CA ALA A 22 16.99 -25.11 10.50
C ALA A 22 15.99 -25.11 11.66
N ALA A 23 15.71 -23.96 12.28
CA ALA A 23 14.69 -23.90 13.36
C ALA A 23 14.18 -22.50 13.75
N PHE A 24 14.35 -21.45 12.94
CA PHE A 24 13.72 -20.15 13.25
C PHE A 24 13.09 -19.54 12.01
N GLY A 25 11.77 -19.68 11.95
CA GLY A 25 10.95 -19.10 10.90
C GLY A 25 9.68 -19.89 10.71
N ARG A 26 8.82 -19.97 11.74
CA ARG A 26 7.39 -20.09 11.47
C ARG A 26 7.08 -18.96 10.50
N ALA A 27 6.79 -19.35 9.25
CA ALA A 27 6.32 -18.45 8.22
C ALA A 27 5.23 -17.58 8.87
N ASN A 28 5.53 -16.30 8.99
CA ASN A 28 4.51 -15.32 9.30
C ASN A 28 3.44 -15.55 8.20
N PRO A 29 2.20 -15.93 8.55
CA PRO A 29 1.18 -16.13 7.54
C PRO A 29 1.17 -14.88 6.66
N PRO A 30 1.06 -15.02 5.32
CA PRO A 30 1.11 -13.88 4.43
C PRO A 30 0.12 -12.87 4.97
N GLN A 31 0.64 -11.76 5.52
CA GLN A 31 -0.21 -10.70 6.00
C GLN A 31 -1.11 -10.36 4.83
N ARG A 32 -2.41 -10.58 5.00
CA ARG A 32 -3.44 -10.13 4.07
C ARG A 32 -3.16 -8.65 3.87
N CYS A 33 -2.49 -8.33 2.77
CA CYS A 33 -2.30 -6.97 2.33
C CYS A 33 -3.70 -6.48 2.04
N SER A 34 -4.33 -5.82 3.01
CA SER A 34 -5.49 -4.96 2.85
C SER A 34 -5.10 -3.71 2.05
N GLY A 35 -4.40 -3.90 0.93
CA GLY A 35 -4.42 -2.94 -0.14
C GLY A 35 -5.77 -3.08 -0.78
N THR A 36 -6.47 -1.96 -0.94
CA THR A 36 -7.60 -1.81 -1.83
C THR A 36 -7.15 -2.05 -3.27
N TYR A 37 -6.74 -3.28 -3.59
CA TYR A 37 -6.89 -3.78 -4.93
C TYR A 37 -8.38 -3.88 -5.10
N VAL A 38 -8.88 -3.13 -6.08
CA VAL A 38 -10.23 -3.33 -6.59
C VAL A 38 -10.33 -4.82 -6.90
N GLU A 39 -10.95 -5.57 -5.99
CA GLU A 39 -11.40 -6.94 -6.20
C GLU A 39 -12.58 -6.84 -7.16
N ALA A 40 -12.30 -6.42 -8.39
CA ALA A 40 -13.14 -6.70 -9.51
C ALA A 40 -13.01 -8.20 -9.72
N ALA A 41 -13.87 -8.97 -9.04
CA ALA A 41 -14.09 -10.37 -9.34
C ALA A 41 -14.15 -10.52 -10.87
N PRO A 42 -13.23 -11.28 -11.50
CA PRO A 42 -13.23 -11.39 -12.94
C PRO A 42 -14.52 -12.11 -13.36
N PRO A 43 -15.34 -11.53 -14.25
CA PRO A 43 -16.62 -12.11 -14.66
C PRO A 43 -16.49 -13.41 -15.50
N ARG A 44 -15.29 -14.01 -15.59
CA ARG A 44 -15.05 -15.34 -16.18
C ARG A 44 -13.95 -16.03 -15.37
N ALA A 45 -14.18 -17.27 -14.94
CA ALA A 45 -13.15 -18.10 -14.32
C ALA A 45 -11.92 -18.15 -15.24
N LEU A 46 -10.79 -17.58 -14.81
CA LEU A 46 -9.56 -17.65 -15.57
C LEU A 46 -9.16 -19.13 -15.72
N LYS A 47 -8.93 -19.55 -16.96
CA LYS A 47 -8.41 -20.89 -17.28
C LYS A 47 -7.13 -21.14 -16.47
N GLY A 48 -6.98 -22.32 -15.86
CA GLY A 48 -5.93 -22.63 -14.86
C GLY A 48 -4.53 -22.16 -15.26
N ASP A 49 -4.15 -22.34 -16.52
CA ASP A 49 -2.87 -21.89 -17.07
C ASP A 49 -2.55 -20.40 -16.83
N LYS A 50 -3.56 -19.53 -16.96
CA LYS A 50 -3.38 -18.08 -16.77
C LYS A 50 -3.24 -17.73 -15.30
N THR A 51 -3.99 -18.43 -14.45
CA THR A 51 -3.94 -18.27 -13.00
C THR A 51 -2.57 -18.69 -12.46
N ASP A 52 -2.01 -19.79 -12.96
CA ASP A 52 -0.69 -20.28 -12.54
C ASP A 52 0.43 -19.32 -12.98
N ALA A 53 0.38 -18.80 -14.22
CA ALA A 53 1.34 -17.81 -14.68
C ALA A 53 1.29 -16.53 -13.83
N LEU A 54 0.08 -16.07 -13.50
CA LEU A 54 -0.11 -14.89 -12.66
C LEU A 54 0.43 -15.14 -11.24
N ALA A 55 0.10 -16.29 -10.64
CA ALA A 55 0.60 -16.69 -9.33
C ALA A 55 2.13 -16.75 -9.29
N TYR A 56 2.77 -17.25 -10.34
CA TYR A 56 4.23 -17.27 -10.47
C TYR A 56 4.84 -15.87 -10.41
N HIS A 57 4.32 -14.93 -11.20
CA HIS A 57 4.80 -13.55 -11.23
C HIS A 57 4.58 -12.84 -9.88
N TYR A 58 3.43 -13.07 -9.24
CA TYR A 58 3.17 -12.54 -7.88
C TYR A 58 4.10 -13.13 -6.83
N SER A 59 4.43 -14.42 -6.91
CA SER A 59 5.37 -15.04 -5.96
C SER A 59 6.78 -14.47 -6.11
N THR A 60 7.19 -14.17 -7.36
CA THR A 60 8.47 -13.51 -7.66
C THR A 60 8.49 -12.09 -7.12
N TRP A 61 7.39 -11.34 -7.30
CA TRP A 61 7.23 -10.00 -6.72
C TRP A 61 7.32 -10.03 -5.19
N ALA A 62 6.64 -10.96 -4.53
CA ALA A 62 6.68 -11.12 -3.08
C ALA A 62 8.08 -11.47 -2.57
N SER A 63 8.81 -12.34 -3.29
CA SER A 63 10.20 -12.67 -2.99
C SER A 63 11.10 -11.43 -3.07
N ARG A 64 10.99 -10.63 -4.13
CA ARG A 64 11.74 -9.36 -4.27
C ARG A 64 11.40 -8.35 -3.17
N TYR A 65 10.12 -8.30 -2.78
CA TYR A 65 9.67 -7.40 -1.74
C TYR A 65 10.18 -7.78 -0.34
N SER A 66 10.51 -9.06 -0.11
CA SER A 66 11.06 -9.55 1.17
C SER A 66 12.42 -8.92 1.54
N PHE A 67 13.13 -8.32 0.58
CA PHE A 67 14.37 -7.58 0.82
C PHE A 67 14.15 -6.19 1.43
N ALA A 68 12.93 -5.65 1.41
CA ALA A 68 12.60 -4.33 1.96
C ALA A 68 12.97 -4.12 3.44
N PRO A 69 12.67 -5.04 4.38
CA PRO A 69 13.10 -4.89 5.77
C PRO A 69 14.63 -4.86 5.92
N ALA A 70 15.34 -5.74 5.22
CA ALA A 70 16.79 -5.84 5.31
C ALA A 70 17.48 -4.56 4.79
N THR A 71 17.05 -4.05 3.64
CA THR A 71 17.57 -2.78 3.09
C THR A 71 17.25 -1.60 4.00
N THR A 72 16.05 -1.55 4.56
CA THR A 72 15.65 -0.50 5.52
C THR A 72 16.58 -0.47 6.73
N LEU A 73 16.81 -1.62 7.38
CA LEU A 73 17.66 -1.72 8.56
C LEU A 73 19.11 -1.35 8.24
N LEU A 74 19.63 -1.81 7.10
CA LEU A 74 20.99 -1.52 6.67
C LEU A 74 21.18 -0.02 6.39
N THR A 75 20.25 0.61 5.68
CA THR A 75 20.30 2.06 5.40
C THR A 75 20.17 2.88 6.68
N ALA A 76 19.26 2.50 7.59
CA ALA A 76 19.10 3.19 8.87
C ALA A 76 20.35 3.07 9.75
N ALA A 77 20.95 1.89 9.82
CA ALA A 77 22.21 1.66 10.53
C ALA A 77 23.34 2.51 9.93
N TYR A 78 23.48 2.51 8.59
CA TYR A 78 24.48 3.31 7.89
C TYR A 78 24.32 4.82 8.16
N MET A 79 23.11 5.36 8.00
CA MET A 79 22.84 6.79 8.26
C MET A 79 23.06 7.20 9.72
N THR A 80 22.80 6.27 10.64
CA THR A 80 23.04 6.49 12.07
C THR A 80 24.55 6.54 12.35
N SER A 81 25.31 5.57 11.83
CA SER A 81 26.76 5.44 12.02
C SER A 81 27.56 6.59 11.40
N CYS A 82 27.19 7.06 10.21
CA CYS A 82 27.90 8.16 9.54
C CYS A 82 27.83 9.50 10.28
N ARG A 83 26.93 9.65 11.26
CA ARG A 83 26.67 10.92 11.94
C ARG A 83 26.66 10.81 13.47
N CYS A 84 27.40 9.83 14.01
CA CYS A 84 27.51 9.61 15.46
C CYS A 84 28.01 10.84 16.24
N SER A 85 28.87 11.66 15.64
CA SER A 85 29.50 12.80 16.33
C SER A 85 28.59 14.01 16.54
N THR A 86 27.48 14.16 15.79
CA THR A 86 26.73 15.43 15.72
C THR A 86 25.28 15.37 16.20
N PHE A 87 24.79 14.25 16.75
CA PHE A 87 23.42 14.10 17.29
C PHE A 87 22.28 14.76 16.46
N ARG A 88 22.43 14.84 15.12
CA ARG A 88 21.43 15.41 14.20
C ARG A 88 20.29 14.44 13.90
N PHE A 89 19.05 14.81 14.16
CA PHE A 89 17.86 14.06 13.73
C PHE A 89 17.47 14.44 12.30
N PRO A 90 16.70 13.60 11.58
CA PRO A 90 16.26 13.91 10.21
C PRO A 90 15.53 15.27 10.09
N PHE A 91 14.76 15.67 11.11
CA PHE A 91 13.96 16.90 11.10
C PHE A 91 14.34 17.91 12.19
N TYR A 92 15.36 17.61 12.99
CA TYR A 92 15.75 18.45 14.11
C TYR A 92 17.26 18.38 14.33
N THR A 93 17.92 19.53 14.38
CA THR A 93 19.34 19.60 14.74
C THR A 93 19.43 20.32 16.08
N PRO A 94 19.81 19.62 17.18
CA PRO A 94 19.95 20.27 18.47
C PRO A 94 21.05 21.33 18.40
N LYS A 95 20.79 22.49 19.01
CA LYS A 95 21.81 23.54 19.15
C LYS A 95 22.82 23.08 20.21
N PRO A 96 24.13 23.09 19.91
CA PRO A 96 25.15 22.57 20.84
C PRO A 96 25.20 23.32 22.17
N ALA A 97 24.75 24.59 22.21
CA ALA A 97 24.76 25.39 23.44
C ALA A 97 23.83 24.85 24.55
N TRP A 98 22.75 24.14 24.19
CA TRP A 98 21.72 23.71 25.15
C TRP A 98 21.51 22.19 25.16
N PHE A 99 22.24 21.47 24.32
CA PHE A 99 22.10 20.03 24.19
C PHE A 99 23.20 19.31 24.93
N ASP A 100 22.83 18.68 26.04
CA ASP A 100 23.70 17.79 26.81
C ASP A 100 23.37 16.32 26.46
N PRO A 101 24.25 15.57 25.79
CA PRO A 101 24.01 14.16 25.47
C PRO A 101 23.95 13.25 26.70
N TRP A 102 24.42 13.71 27.86
CA TRP A 102 24.39 12.94 29.10
C TRP A 102 23.04 13.00 29.82
N CYS A 103 22.13 13.87 29.39
CA CYS A 103 20.80 14.03 29.99
C CYS A 103 19.72 13.77 28.92
N PHE A 104 18.70 12.99 29.26
CA PHE A 104 17.55 12.73 28.39
C PHE A 104 16.23 13.03 29.14
N PRO A 105 15.24 13.70 28.52
CA PRO A 105 15.24 14.33 27.20
C PRO A 105 15.85 15.74 27.21
N THR A 106 15.97 16.38 28.37
CA THR A 106 16.50 17.75 28.49
C THR A 106 17.14 17.93 29.87
N GLY A 107 18.20 18.72 29.98
CA GLY A 107 18.91 18.95 31.25
C GLY A 107 18.06 19.59 32.37
N ARG A 108 16.97 20.27 32.02
CA ARG A 108 16.05 20.90 32.98
C ARG A 108 15.10 19.90 33.65
N SER A 109 14.83 18.78 32.98
CA SER A 109 13.96 17.70 33.48
C SER A 109 14.47 16.35 32.98
N PRO A 110 15.64 15.88 33.47
CA PRO A 110 16.20 14.63 33.00
C PRO A 110 15.43 13.44 33.60
N PHE A 111 14.91 12.58 32.75
CA PHE A 111 14.41 11.27 33.14
C PHE A 111 15.54 10.25 33.28
N LEU A 112 16.57 10.36 32.43
CA LEU A 112 17.76 9.53 32.50
C LEU A 112 19.01 10.41 32.42
N VAL A 113 20.03 10.04 33.20
CA VAL A 113 21.33 10.72 33.27
C VAL A 113 22.46 9.69 33.10
N GLY A 114 23.54 10.10 32.44
CA GLY A 114 24.76 9.31 32.29
C GLY A 114 24.83 8.48 31.00
N PRO A 115 25.63 7.39 30.97
CA PRO A 115 25.85 6.58 29.77
C PRO A 115 24.59 5.92 29.20
N SER A 116 23.55 5.73 30.02
CA SER A 116 22.24 5.23 29.59
C SER A 116 21.50 6.26 28.73
N ALA A 117 21.60 7.55 29.07
CA ALA A 117 21.00 8.64 28.30
C ALA A 117 21.61 8.71 26.89
N VAL A 118 22.94 8.58 26.77
CA VAL A 118 23.64 8.56 25.47
C VAL A 118 23.14 7.41 24.61
N ARG A 119 23.00 6.19 25.17
CA ARG A 119 22.46 5.03 24.46
C ARG A 119 21.02 5.28 23.99
N LEU A 120 20.19 5.88 24.84
CA LEU A 120 18.81 6.19 24.50
C LEU A 120 18.71 7.22 23.36
N TRP A 121 19.57 8.23 23.35
CA TRP A 121 19.68 9.17 22.23
C TRP A 121 20.04 8.48 20.92
N GLN A 122 20.95 7.50 20.95
CA GLN A 122 21.30 6.71 19.75
C GLN A 122 20.15 5.80 19.29
N VAL A 123 19.40 5.19 20.22
CA VAL A 123 18.22 4.37 19.89
C VAL A 123 17.12 5.24 19.28
N LEU A 124 16.84 6.41 19.87
CA LEU A 124 15.86 7.35 19.34
C LEU A 124 16.26 7.84 17.94
N ARG A 125 17.54 8.11 17.74
CA ARG A 125 18.11 8.47 16.44
C ARG A 125 17.92 7.35 15.43
N PHE A 126 18.29 6.12 15.79
CA PHE A 126 18.08 4.95 14.94
C PHE A 126 16.60 4.75 14.62
N GLY A 127 15.70 4.96 15.58
CA GLY A 127 14.25 4.92 15.38
C GLY A 127 13.78 5.96 14.36
N ALA A 128 14.20 7.22 14.51
CA ALA A 128 13.80 8.31 13.61
C ALA A 128 14.32 8.13 12.18
N TYR A 129 15.58 7.74 12.01
CA TYR A 129 16.12 7.39 10.69
C TYR A 129 15.47 6.12 10.15
N GLY A 130 15.26 5.12 11.00
CA GLY A 130 14.59 3.86 10.67
C GLY A 130 13.21 4.08 10.10
N THR A 131 12.38 4.92 10.72
CA THR A 131 11.04 5.25 10.21
C THR A 131 11.11 5.95 8.86
N LEU A 132 12.01 6.93 8.70
CA LEU A 132 12.15 7.66 7.44
C LEU A 132 12.64 6.75 6.32
N CYS A 133 13.68 5.96 6.58
CA CYS A 133 14.20 4.96 5.66
C CYS A 133 13.15 3.90 5.34
N HIS A 134 12.31 3.49 6.30
CA HIS A 134 11.26 2.50 6.08
C HIS A 134 10.26 2.98 5.03
N PHE A 135 9.73 4.19 5.17
CA PHE A 135 8.79 4.73 4.19
C PHE A 135 9.43 4.88 2.81
N THR A 136 10.64 5.44 2.74
CA THR A 136 11.34 5.66 1.48
C THR A 136 11.72 4.35 0.79
N ALA A 137 12.35 3.41 1.51
CA ALA A 137 12.77 2.13 0.97
C ALA A 137 11.56 1.27 0.56
N ARG A 138 10.53 1.22 1.40
CA ARG A 138 9.30 0.48 1.08
C ARG A 138 8.62 1.03 -0.16
N TRP A 139 8.54 2.35 -0.31
CA TRP A 139 8.00 2.98 -1.52
C TRP A 139 8.82 2.61 -2.76
N LEU A 140 10.14 2.84 -2.72
CA LEU A 140 11.03 2.59 -3.86
C LEU A 140 11.03 1.12 -4.28
N ILE A 141 11.10 0.19 -3.33
CA ILE A 141 11.11 -1.25 -3.60
C ILE A 141 9.76 -1.71 -4.14
N ARG A 142 8.65 -1.15 -3.64
CA ARG A 142 7.31 -1.47 -4.16
C ARG A 142 7.16 -1.03 -5.61
N GLU A 143 7.57 0.19 -5.94
CA GLU A 143 7.51 0.71 -7.31
C GLU A 143 8.45 -0.08 -8.24
N TRP A 144 9.70 -0.32 -7.82
CA TRP A 144 10.65 -1.12 -8.59
C TRP A 144 10.12 -2.53 -8.86
N ALA A 145 9.67 -3.24 -7.82
CA ALA A 145 9.14 -4.59 -7.95
C ALA A 145 7.85 -4.59 -8.81
N GLY A 146 7.01 -3.56 -8.66
CA GLY A 146 5.81 -3.39 -9.48
C GLY A 146 6.12 -3.16 -10.97
N GLU A 147 7.15 -2.37 -11.28
CA GLU A 147 7.62 -2.19 -12.67
C GLU A 147 8.21 -3.46 -13.24
N THR A 148 9.00 -4.22 -12.48
CA THR A 148 9.52 -5.52 -12.94
C THR A 148 8.38 -6.51 -13.18
N LEU A 149 7.40 -6.57 -12.27
CA LEU A 149 6.22 -7.41 -12.40
C LEU A 149 5.43 -7.08 -13.67
N LYS A 150 5.19 -5.79 -13.95
CA LYS A 150 4.52 -5.36 -15.19
C LYS A 150 5.30 -5.84 -16.40
N ARG A 151 6.61 -5.55 -16.47
CA ARG A 151 7.47 -5.92 -17.60
C ARG A 151 7.46 -7.44 -17.84
N GLU A 152 7.56 -8.23 -16.79
CA GLU A 152 7.55 -9.70 -16.87
C GLU A 152 6.18 -10.24 -17.29
N ALA A 153 5.10 -9.72 -16.71
CA ALA A 153 3.73 -10.09 -17.09
C ALA A 153 3.37 -9.68 -18.53
N PHE A 154 3.99 -8.62 -19.05
CA PHE A 154 3.83 -8.19 -20.44
C PHE A 154 4.64 -9.03 -21.44
N ALA A 155 5.83 -9.46 -21.05
CA ALA A 155 6.68 -10.31 -21.87
C ALA A 155 6.15 -11.75 -21.97
N ASP A 156 5.30 -12.17 -21.03
CA ASP A 156 4.73 -13.51 -21.00
C ASP A 156 3.67 -13.71 -22.10
N LYS A 157 3.97 -14.61 -23.05
CA LYS A 157 3.10 -14.97 -24.17
C LYS A 157 1.74 -15.51 -23.69
N ARG A 158 1.68 -16.20 -22.55
CA ARG A 158 0.45 -16.81 -22.00
C ARG A 158 -0.56 -15.77 -21.55
N LEU A 159 -0.08 -14.58 -21.17
CA LEU A 159 -0.89 -13.47 -20.65
C LEU A 159 -1.27 -12.46 -21.73
N THR A 160 -0.80 -12.58 -22.96
CA THR A 160 -1.07 -11.64 -24.07
C THR A 160 -2.56 -11.37 -24.29
N ALA A 161 -3.39 -12.42 -24.31
CA ALA A 161 -4.84 -12.30 -24.47
C ALA A 161 -5.53 -11.62 -23.27
N LEU A 162 -4.99 -11.80 -22.06
CA LEU A 162 -5.49 -11.12 -20.86
C LEU A 162 -5.07 -9.64 -20.87
N ASN A 163 -3.82 -9.39 -21.24
CA ASN A 163 -3.27 -8.04 -21.33
C ASN A 163 -4.08 -7.23 -22.36
N SER A 164 -4.32 -7.75 -23.56
CA SER A 164 -5.11 -7.04 -24.57
C SER A 164 -6.52 -6.70 -24.09
N GLU A 165 -7.20 -7.59 -23.36
CA GLU A 165 -8.50 -7.33 -22.74
C GLU A 165 -8.42 -6.23 -21.68
N LEU A 166 -7.43 -6.30 -20.77
CA LEU A 166 -7.23 -5.31 -19.69
C LEU A 166 -6.80 -3.93 -20.21
N TYR A 167 -6.02 -3.85 -21.29
CA TYR A 167 -5.61 -2.58 -21.91
C TYR A 167 -6.73 -1.99 -22.75
N GLY A 168 -7.48 -2.81 -23.49
CA GLY A 168 -8.66 -2.38 -24.25
C GLY A 168 -9.72 -1.78 -23.33
N ASP A 169 -10.05 -2.46 -22.23
CA ASP A 169 -11.05 -1.99 -21.27
C ASP A 169 -10.61 -0.72 -20.54
N ARG A 170 -9.33 -0.61 -20.16
CA ARG A 170 -8.80 0.62 -19.54
C ARG A 170 -8.88 1.79 -20.51
N PHE A 171 -8.43 1.61 -21.76
CA PHE A 171 -8.46 2.68 -22.76
C PHE A 171 -9.90 3.12 -23.04
N ARG A 172 -10.82 2.18 -23.18
CA ARG A 172 -12.25 2.46 -23.33
C ARG A 172 -12.82 3.27 -22.15
N ARG A 173 -12.49 2.91 -20.91
CA ARG A 173 -12.92 3.65 -19.71
C ARG A 173 -12.32 5.05 -19.63
N PHE A 174 -11.08 5.24 -20.06
CA PHE A 174 -10.46 6.56 -20.14
C PHE A 174 -11.15 7.42 -21.19
N GLN A 175 -11.44 6.86 -22.36
CA GLN A 175 -12.13 7.55 -23.44
C GLN A 175 -13.54 7.98 -23.04
N VAL A 176 -14.32 7.09 -22.41
CA VAL A 176 -15.64 7.44 -21.85
C VAL A 176 -15.54 8.54 -20.80
N ARG A 177 -14.49 8.53 -19.97
CA ARG A 177 -14.26 9.59 -18.98
C ARG A 177 -13.96 10.93 -19.64
N GLN A 178 -13.12 10.96 -20.67
CA GLN A 178 -12.83 12.19 -21.40
C GLN A 178 -14.07 12.74 -22.09
N ASN A 179 -14.80 11.90 -22.84
CA ASN A 179 -16.03 12.32 -23.51
C ASN A 179 -17.05 12.93 -22.53
N LYS A 180 -17.16 12.37 -21.32
CA LYS A 180 -18.05 12.90 -20.27
C LYS A 180 -17.56 14.24 -19.71
N VAL A 181 -16.25 14.44 -19.58
CA VAL A 181 -15.68 15.74 -19.17
C VAL A 181 -15.96 16.78 -20.25
N ASP A 182 -15.77 16.44 -21.52
CA ASP A 182 -16.04 17.34 -22.64
C ASP A 182 -17.52 17.71 -22.72
N GLU A 183 -18.43 16.75 -22.48
CA GLU A 183 -19.86 17.01 -22.39
C GLU A 183 -20.22 17.97 -21.26
N ILE A 184 -19.60 17.81 -20.08
CA ILE A 184 -19.81 18.72 -18.94
C ILE A 184 -19.30 20.12 -19.26
N MET A 185 -18.12 20.23 -19.87
CA MET A 185 -17.54 21.52 -20.26
C MET A 185 -18.41 22.23 -21.30
N ASN A 186 -18.91 21.51 -22.30
CA ASN A 186 -19.81 22.05 -23.32
C ASN A 186 -21.15 22.48 -22.71
N ARG A 187 -21.72 21.70 -21.78
CA ARG A 187 -22.94 22.07 -21.05
C ARG A 187 -22.76 23.30 -20.17
N ALA A 188 -21.61 23.42 -19.49
CA ALA A 188 -21.28 24.59 -18.69
C ALA A 188 -21.12 25.86 -19.53
N GLN A 189 -20.66 25.74 -20.78
CA GLN A 189 -20.54 26.85 -21.71
C GLN A 189 -21.90 27.30 -22.29
N GLN A 190 -22.86 26.38 -22.42
CA GLN A 190 -24.21 26.67 -22.93
C GLN A 190 -25.18 27.19 -21.86
N GLN A 191 -24.89 26.98 -20.57
CA GLN A 191 -25.68 27.57 -19.49
C GLN A 191 -25.08 28.93 -19.11
N PRO A 192 -25.76 30.07 -19.43
CA PRO A 192 -25.34 31.34 -18.88
C PRO A 192 -25.40 31.26 -17.35
N PRO A 193 -24.43 31.84 -16.61
CA PRO A 193 -24.45 31.84 -15.15
C PRO A 193 -25.68 32.62 -14.69
N SER A 194 -26.74 31.90 -14.32
CA SER A 194 -27.90 32.49 -13.68
C SER A 194 -27.52 32.80 -12.23
N TRP A 195 -26.93 33.96 -12.02
CA TRP A 195 -26.78 34.59 -10.70
C TRP A 195 -28.17 34.99 -10.18
N THR A 196 -29.04 34.01 -9.95
CA THR A 196 -30.31 34.22 -9.26
C THR A 196 -30.03 34.14 -7.76
N LYS A 197 -30.21 35.29 -7.10
CA LYS A 197 -29.98 35.47 -5.67
C LYS A 197 -30.77 34.44 -4.87
N PRO A 198 -30.19 33.80 -3.84
CA PRO A 198 -30.94 32.96 -2.93
C PRO A 198 -31.89 33.84 -2.09
N GLY A 199 -33.17 33.80 -2.41
CA GLY A 199 -34.22 34.35 -1.57
C GLY A 199 -35.40 34.92 -2.34
N THR A 200 -36.46 34.13 -2.50
CA THR A 200 -37.82 34.45 -2.04
C THR A 200 -38.70 33.23 -2.32
N LYS A 201 -39.37 32.76 -1.28
CA LYS A 201 -40.33 31.65 -1.33
C LYS A 201 -41.63 32.20 -1.90
N GLU A 202 -42.14 31.61 -2.98
CA GLU A 202 -43.58 31.71 -3.30
C GLU A 202 -44.16 30.30 -3.38
N GLN A 203 -44.73 29.89 -2.26
CA GLN A 203 -45.81 28.92 -2.17
C GLN A 203 -47.12 29.64 -2.51
N HIS A 204 -47.80 29.21 -3.57
CA HIS A 204 -49.25 29.27 -3.82
C HIS A 204 -49.45 28.38 -5.07
N GLY A 205 -50.27 27.33 -5.14
CA GLY A 205 -51.46 26.97 -4.39
C GLY A 205 -52.63 26.86 -5.39
N GLN A 206 -52.97 25.64 -5.82
CA GLN A 206 -54.27 25.16 -6.33
C GLN A 206 -54.07 23.69 -6.79
N GLN A 207 -54.51 22.63 -6.09
CA GLN A 207 -55.91 22.14 -5.90
C GLN A 207 -56.73 22.28 -7.19
N GLN A 208 -57.42 21.30 -7.75
CA GLN A 208 -57.96 19.98 -7.38
C GLN A 208 -58.37 19.35 -8.75
N GLN A 209 -58.49 18.04 -8.98
CA GLN A 209 -59.70 17.22 -8.72
C GLN A 209 -59.52 15.90 -9.54
N GLU A 210 -59.50 14.72 -8.90
CA GLU A 210 -60.53 13.64 -9.01
C GLU A 210 -60.64 13.02 -10.44
N LYS A 211 -60.54 11.71 -10.69
CA LYS A 211 -61.25 10.57 -10.08
C LYS A 211 -60.54 9.22 -10.38
N PRO A 212 -60.89 8.15 -9.63
CA PRO A 212 -60.31 6.82 -9.75
C PRO A 212 -61.13 5.92 -10.68
N ASP A 213 -60.50 4.91 -11.28
CA ASP A 213 -61.19 3.68 -11.67
C ASP A 213 -60.32 2.45 -11.43
N THR A 214 -60.99 1.47 -10.85
CA THR A 214 -60.59 0.14 -10.42
C THR A 214 -60.26 -0.82 -11.58
N ASN A 215 -59.58 -1.91 -11.20
CA ASN A 215 -59.82 -3.31 -11.60
C ASN A 215 -58.78 -4.01 -12.51
N GLY A 216 -58.42 -5.24 -12.08
CA GLY A 216 -57.54 -6.21 -12.76
C GLY A 216 -56.34 -6.57 -11.88
N THR A 217 -56.37 -7.50 -10.92
CA THR A 217 -56.84 -8.90 -10.91
C THR A 217 -56.18 -9.79 -11.97
N GLY A 218 -55.30 -10.68 -11.51
CA GLY A 218 -54.66 -11.79 -12.24
C GLY A 218 -53.13 -11.67 -12.19
N GLN A 219 -52.30 -12.61 -11.75
CA GLN A 219 -52.38 -14.05 -11.46
C GLN A 219 -51.24 -14.29 -10.44
N ALA A 220 -51.42 -14.96 -9.30
CA ALA A 220 -51.51 -16.42 -9.14
C ALA A 220 -50.43 -17.19 -9.93
N GLY A 221 -49.29 -17.45 -9.28
CA GLY A 221 -48.22 -18.32 -9.81
C GLY A 221 -47.40 -18.95 -8.69
N ALA A 222 -47.93 -20.01 -8.12
CA ALA A 222 -47.28 -20.88 -7.13
C ALA A 222 -46.17 -21.77 -7.76
N ARG A 223 -45.51 -22.57 -6.89
CA ARG A 223 -44.53 -23.68 -7.13
C ARG A 223 -43.06 -23.25 -7.25
N ALA A 224 -42.09 -23.95 -6.66
CA ALA A 224 -42.10 -25.19 -5.88
C ALA A 224 -40.81 -25.29 -5.06
N ALA A 225 -40.93 -25.94 -3.90
CA ALA A 225 -39.83 -26.52 -3.16
C ALA A 225 -39.05 -27.54 -4.01
N ARG A 226 -37.72 -27.66 -3.79
CA ARG A 226 -37.05 -28.95 -3.92
C ARG A 226 -35.87 -29.10 -2.96
N HIS A 227 -35.98 -30.18 -2.20
CA HIS A 227 -35.03 -30.83 -1.31
C HIS A 227 -33.77 -31.38 -2.01
N GLY A 228 -32.73 -31.63 -1.20
CA GLY A 228 -31.67 -32.63 -1.40
C GLY A 228 -30.27 -32.00 -1.33
N GLY A 229 -29.34 -32.32 -0.44
CA GLY A 229 -29.12 -33.55 0.34
C GLY A 229 -27.95 -34.36 -0.27
N GLY A 230 -26.89 -34.61 0.51
CA GLY A 230 -25.73 -35.47 0.17
C GLY A 230 -24.42 -34.66 0.22
N SER A 231 -23.58 -34.69 1.26
CA SER A 231 -22.80 -35.83 1.80
C SER A 231 -22.01 -36.55 0.71
N ASP A 232 -20.70 -36.35 0.67
CA ASP A 232 -19.74 -37.44 0.45
C ASP A 232 -18.35 -37.07 0.96
N SER A 233 -17.96 -37.82 1.97
CA SER A 233 -16.62 -37.98 2.51
C SER A 233 -15.84 -38.97 1.64
N GLY A 234 -14.69 -38.56 1.11
CA GLY A 234 -13.77 -39.44 0.39
C GLY A 234 -12.38 -39.41 1.00
N SER A 235 -12.11 -40.36 1.90
CA SER A 235 -10.77 -40.82 2.28
C SER A 235 -10.18 -41.69 1.18
N SER A 236 -8.89 -41.52 0.89
CA SER A 236 -7.98 -42.51 0.29
C SER A 236 -6.56 -41.99 0.57
N SER A 237 -5.85 -42.60 1.52
CA SER A 237 -4.89 -43.71 1.34
C SER A 237 -3.52 -43.20 0.93
#